data_AF-A0A366EE92-F1
#
_entry.id   AF-A0A366EE92-F1
#
_cell.length_a   1.000
_cell.length_b   1.000
_cell.length_c   1.000
_cell.angle_alpha   90.00
_cell.angle_beta   90.00
_cell.angle_gamma   90.00
#
_symmetry.space_group_name_H-M   'P 1'
#
loop_
_entity.id
_entity.type
_entity.pdbx_description
1 polymer ?
#
loop_
_entity_poly.entity_id
_entity_poly.type
_entity_poly.pdbx_seq_one_letter_code
_entity_poly.pdbx_strand_id
1 'polypeptide(L)'
;MRIENRDYLRRNDRQLLEKCNSISVNKEKIIVENSKKGIPTMKIKVGSQYNYIHSKYDPNSEATRITEDFKLDEEKDHILVFGFGLGYHLKALTNKYPNVSFTVYEPDMNILAAMLDTVSLEEQIGVNILSFMHRDNLEQEINKLKTVYSLKIQIYAHPFYQTHYSNELFHLYETLAKSLKNEKHRLATNLSFQKRWTINAIKNIPKIMQTPNILNDIDKDFFKGKTAILVSAGPSLDSEYEHLRFIKENKQAYIFSVGSAINSLIEHSIYPDAACTYDPTEKNKIVFEKIKEKGISDIPLIFGSTVGYETLENYPGNMLHMITSQDSVAPILLSESKDLDLVVDAPSIAVVTFQLLVKLGFKRIVLVGQNLAYEKEKMYASGISYAPETINKKLLKIENVEGEEVFTDDGFNRMKEHFEHYIAIANNVTVYNTSKGGARIDGAPFIPLEQVIHDCLKKDSIEVEWLSQNNNYSKEEVYKKTLNLYKAKDQLKLLLRDVQGLINTCKETIQLQTIEKKLVQFDKIFKKIRVNNYYTTIIRPMIRFQTEQLAKQSKKIKAETDIKNKVEKIDTYFGEYLTEIENHLTFTEPYVEELIEALNKDGD
;
A
#
# COMPACT_ATOMS: atom_id res chain seq x y z
N MET A 1 0.30 36.61 -13.55
CA MET A 1 1.44 35.68 -13.73
C MET A 1 2.34 36.17 -14.84
N ARG A 2 3.67 36.15 -14.66
CA ARG A 2 4.63 36.40 -15.76
C ARG A 2 4.42 35.38 -16.88
N ILE A 3 4.59 35.80 -18.13
CA ILE A 3 4.30 34.95 -19.31
C ILE A 3 5.18 33.69 -19.31
N GLU A 4 6.48 33.85 -19.07
CA GLU A 4 7.44 32.75 -19.00
C GLU A 4 7.08 31.70 -17.94
N ASN A 5 6.63 32.13 -16.75
CA ASN A 5 6.21 31.24 -15.66
C ASN A 5 4.94 30.47 -16.04
N ARG A 6 4.01 31.15 -16.72
CA ARG A 6 2.78 30.52 -17.24
C ARG A 6 3.12 29.43 -18.26
N ASP A 7 4.06 29.70 -19.17
CA ASP A 7 4.47 28.75 -20.20
C ASP A 7 5.29 27.59 -19.63
N TYR A 8 6.10 27.83 -18.59
CA TYR A 8 6.75 26.77 -17.82
C TYR A 8 5.73 25.83 -17.17
N LEU A 9 4.77 26.38 -16.39
CA LEU A 9 3.78 25.55 -15.72
C LEU A 9 2.84 24.85 -16.71
N ARG A 10 2.50 25.47 -17.84
CA ARG A 10 1.69 24.79 -18.87
C ARG A 10 2.36 23.52 -19.40
N ARG A 11 3.70 23.51 -19.51
CA ARG A 11 4.48 22.36 -19.99
C ARG A 11 4.71 21.30 -18.90
N ASN A 12 4.90 21.73 -17.65
CA ASN A 12 5.39 20.85 -16.58
C ASN A 12 4.35 20.51 -15.50
N ASP A 13 3.41 21.41 -15.21
CA ASP A 13 2.39 21.23 -14.16
C ASP A 13 1.12 22.06 -14.44
N ARG A 14 0.24 21.51 -15.28
CA ARG A 14 -0.99 22.18 -15.69
C ARG A 14 -1.99 22.35 -14.56
N GLN A 15 -2.04 21.41 -13.62
CA GLN A 15 -2.94 21.49 -12.46
C GLN A 15 -2.54 22.64 -11.54
N LEU A 16 -1.24 22.80 -11.27
CA LEU A 16 -0.73 23.92 -10.51
C LEU A 16 -0.99 25.26 -11.21
N LEU A 17 -0.85 25.33 -12.55
CA LEU A 17 -1.19 26.52 -13.31
C LEU A 17 -2.66 26.93 -13.11
N GLU A 18 -3.59 25.99 -13.25
CA GLU A 18 -5.03 26.25 -13.07
C GLU A 18 -5.33 26.74 -11.66
N LYS A 19 -4.70 26.14 -10.64
CA LYS A 19 -4.83 26.53 -9.25
C LYS A 19 -4.26 27.91 -8.95
N CYS A 20 -3.07 28.25 -9.47
CA CYS A 20 -2.49 29.58 -9.28
C CYS A 20 -3.30 30.67 -10.01
N ASN A 21 -3.91 30.37 -11.15
CA ASN A 21 -4.74 31.34 -11.88
C ASN A 21 -6.07 31.66 -11.17
N SER A 22 -6.58 30.76 -10.32
CA SER A 22 -7.80 31.02 -9.55
C SER A 22 -7.57 31.84 -8.27
N ILE A 23 -6.31 32.10 -7.92
CA ILE A 23 -5.95 32.83 -6.70
C ILE A 23 -5.85 34.33 -6.99
N SER A 24 -6.61 35.12 -6.23
CA SER A 24 -6.43 36.57 -6.15
C SER A 24 -5.54 36.90 -4.96
N VAL A 25 -4.28 37.26 -5.21
CA VAL A 25 -3.32 37.58 -4.15
C VAL A 25 -3.79 38.81 -3.37
N ASN A 26 -4.03 38.63 -2.07
CA ASN A 26 -4.38 39.73 -1.18
C ASN A 26 -3.16 40.62 -0.92
N LYS A 27 -3.12 41.78 -1.57
CA LYS A 27 -2.03 42.77 -1.50
C LYS A 27 -1.85 43.42 -0.12
N GLU A 28 -2.83 43.32 0.78
CA GLU A 28 -2.68 43.77 2.17
C GLU A 28 -1.98 42.72 3.03
N LYS A 29 -2.09 41.44 2.66
CA LYS A 29 -1.46 40.33 3.38
C LYS A 29 -0.07 40.00 2.86
N ILE A 30 0.15 40.11 1.55
CA ILE A 30 1.44 39.81 0.91
C ILE A 30 1.86 41.05 0.13
N ILE A 31 3.00 41.60 0.51
CA ILE A 31 3.58 42.78 -0.13
C ILE A 31 4.92 42.39 -0.73
N VAL A 32 5.05 42.62 -2.03
CA VAL A 32 6.31 42.54 -2.76
C VAL A 32 6.77 43.96 -3.05
N GLU A 33 8.01 44.26 -2.69
CA GLU A 33 8.64 45.58 -2.86
C GLU A 33 10.11 45.41 -3.25
N ASN A 34 10.79 46.49 -3.65
CA ASN A 34 12.22 46.43 -3.91
C ASN A 34 13.01 46.54 -2.61
N SER A 35 14.01 45.67 -2.44
CA SER A 35 15.04 45.79 -1.41
C SER A 35 15.91 47.03 -1.63
N LYS A 36 16.78 47.37 -0.66
CA LYS A 36 17.73 48.49 -0.83
C LYS A 36 18.69 48.32 -2.01
N LYS A 37 18.92 47.09 -2.48
CA LYS A 37 19.69 46.80 -3.71
C LYS A 37 18.86 46.80 -4.99
N GLY A 38 17.57 47.13 -4.92
CA GLY A 38 16.69 47.22 -6.09
C GLY A 38 16.14 45.88 -6.58
N ILE A 39 16.49 44.74 -5.95
CA ILE A 39 15.90 43.44 -6.26
C ILE A 39 14.64 43.18 -5.42
N PRO A 40 13.64 42.46 -5.93
CA PRO A 40 12.41 42.18 -5.19
C PRO A 40 12.66 41.50 -3.83
N THR A 41 11.86 41.88 -2.84
CA THR A 41 11.74 41.21 -1.55
C THR A 41 10.26 41.06 -1.21
N MET A 42 9.92 40.11 -0.34
CA MET A 42 8.55 39.80 0.05
C MET A 42 8.41 39.87 1.56
N LYS A 43 7.34 40.50 2.03
CA LYS A 43 6.89 40.46 3.43
C LYS A 43 5.43 40.04 3.50
N ILE A 44 5.09 39.29 4.55
CA ILE A 44 3.73 38.85 4.80
C ILE A 44 3.24 39.34 6.15
N LYS A 45 1.94 39.56 6.25
CA LYS A 45 1.29 39.97 7.49
C LYS A 45 1.03 38.74 8.37
N VAL A 46 1.73 38.66 9.49
CA VAL A 46 1.52 37.63 10.53
C VAL A 46 0.96 38.34 11.76
N GLY A 47 -0.32 38.07 12.07
CA GLY A 47 -1.06 38.84 13.07
C GLY A 47 -1.21 40.30 12.65
N SER A 48 -0.66 41.23 13.45
CA SER A 48 -0.68 42.67 13.18
C SER A 48 0.60 43.21 12.53
N GLN A 49 1.65 42.40 12.38
CA GLN A 49 2.98 42.84 11.94
C GLN A 49 3.36 42.25 10.57
N TYR A 50 4.14 43.00 9.79
CA TYR A 50 4.78 42.50 8.58
C TYR A 50 6.12 41.87 8.91
N ASN A 51 6.29 40.62 8.48
CA ASN A 51 7.54 39.89 8.62
C ASN A 51 8.11 39.62 7.22
N TYR A 52 9.38 39.93 7.03
CA TYR A 52 10.05 39.73 5.75
C TYR A 52 10.44 38.26 5.59
N ILE A 53 10.07 37.67 4.45
CA ILE A 53 10.54 36.34 4.05
C ILE A 53 12.00 36.43 3.62
N HIS A 54 12.34 37.49 2.87
CA HIS A 54 13.68 37.77 2.38
C HIS A 54 14.19 39.11 2.89
N SER A 55 15.50 39.27 3.01
CA SER A 55 16.15 40.47 3.49
C SER A 55 15.65 41.73 2.77
N LYS A 56 15.30 42.76 3.54
CA LYS A 56 14.96 44.09 2.99
C LYS A 56 16.16 44.83 2.39
N TYR A 57 17.38 44.33 2.61
CA TYR A 57 18.62 44.96 2.13
C TYR A 57 19.15 44.27 0.87
N ASP A 58 19.40 42.96 0.98
CA ASP A 58 19.95 42.13 -0.08
C ASP A 58 19.51 40.67 0.09
N PRO A 59 18.41 40.27 -0.58
CA PRO A 59 17.93 38.89 -0.62
C PRO A 59 18.96 37.84 -1.08
N ASN A 60 19.84 38.16 -2.04
CA ASN A 60 20.81 37.19 -2.56
C ASN A 60 21.91 36.91 -1.52
N SER A 61 22.45 37.94 -0.87
CA SER A 61 23.45 37.75 0.18
C SER A 61 22.89 37.02 1.40
N GLU A 62 21.63 37.27 1.75
CA GLU A 62 20.95 36.49 2.78
C GLU A 62 20.84 35.02 2.38
N ALA A 63 20.36 34.72 1.17
CA ALA A 63 20.21 33.37 0.66
C ALA A 63 21.53 32.57 0.72
N THR A 64 22.66 33.16 0.34
CA THR A 64 23.98 32.52 0.49
C THR A 64 24.29 32.22 1.95
N ARG A 65 24.09 33.18 2.85
CA ARG A 65 24.38 33.03 4.28
C ARG A 65 23.51 31.94 4.93
N ILE A 66 22.20 31.92 4.66
CA ILE A 66 21.29 30.94 5.29
C ILE A 66 21.42 29.52 4.71
N THR A 67 22.16 29.34 3.60
CA THR A 67 22.42 28.02 2.99
C THR A 67 23.86 27.55 3.19
N GLU A 68 24.72 28.38 3.78
CA GLU A 68 26.15 28.11 3.97
C GLU A 68 26.38 26.87 4.84
N ASP A 69 25.71 26.79 5.98
CA ASP A 69 25.85 25.69 6.95
C ASP A 69 25.10 24.42 6.57
N PHE A 70 24.21 24.49 5.57
CA PHE A 70 23.50 23.29 5.12
C PHE A 70 24.48 22.34 4.44
N LYS A 71 24.68 21.16 5.03
CA LYS A 71 25.51 20.07 4.49
C LYS A 71 24.60 18.92 4.07
N LEU A 72 24.65 18.59 2.79
CA LEU A 72 24.01 17.40 2.27
C LEU A 72 24.77 16.16 2.76
N ASP A 73 24.03 15.24 3.37
CA ASP A 73 24.53 13.92 3.75
C ASP A 73 24.83 13.09 2.48
N GLU A 74 25.97 12.40 2.48
CA GLU A 74 26.45 11.59 1.34
C GLU A 74 25.46 10.51 0.91
N GLU A 75 24.60 10.05 1.82
CA GLU A 75 23.59 9.04 1.50
C GLU A 75 22.36 9.59 0.76
N LYS A 76 22.24 10.92 0.66
CA LYS A 76 21.08 11.66 0.14
C LYS A 76 21.34 12.16 -1.28
N ASP A 77 20.38 11.92 -2.16
CA ASP A 77 20.43 12.31 -3.58
C ASP A 77 19.30 13.30 -3.97
N HIS A 78 18.50 13.72 -2.99
CA HIS A 78 17.39 14.63 -3.16
C HIS A 78 17.25 15.63 -1.98
N ILE A 79 17.05 16.90 -2.30
CA ILE A 79 16.75 17.96 -1.30
C ILE A 79 15.30 18.42 -1.45
N LEU A 80 14.55 18.32 -0.36
CA LEU A 80 13.21 18.87 -0.23
C LEU A 80 13.30 20.24 0.45
N VAL A 81 13.01 21.29 -0.30
CA VAL A 81 13.05 22.68 0.19
C VAL A 81 11.68 23.05 0.73
N PHE A 82 11.59 23.27 2.05
CA PHE A 82 10.38 23.73 2.72
C PHE A 82 10.37 25.26 2.80
N GLY A 83 9.41 25.85 2.08
CA GLY A 83 9.26 27.29 1.87
C GLY A 83 9.97 27.76 0.61
N PHE A 84 9.22 28.31 -0.35
CA PHE A 84 9.79 28.79 -1.61
C PHE A 84 10.07 30.29 -1.59
N GLY A 85 9.13 31.09 -1.09
CA GLY A 85 9.22 32.54 -1.10
C GLY A 85 9.44 33.06 -2.52
N LEU A 86 10.58 33.72 -2.77
CA LEU A 86 11.00 34.23 -4.08
C LEU A 86 12.13 33.39 -4.71
N GLY A 87 12.52 32.26 -4.09
CA GLY A 87 13.45 31.29 -4.67
C GLY A 87 14.96 31.57 -4.52
N TYR A 88 15.37 32.64 -3.83
CA TYR A 88 16.79 33.00 -3.72
C TYR A 88 17.65 31.91 -3.05
N HIS A 89 17.18 31.30 -1.95
CA HIS A 89 17.87 30.20 -1.27
C HIS A 89 17.91 28.92 -2.10
N LEU A 90 16.85 28.65 -2.87
CA LEU A 90 16.83 27.51 -3.78
C LEU A 90 17.90 27.65 -4.85
N LYS A 91 18.04 28.84 -5.45
CA LYS A 91 19.13 29.14 -6.39
C LYS A 91 20.52 28.96 -5.77
N ALA A 92 20.70 29.39 -4.52
CA ALA A 92 21.95 29.18 -3.80
C ALA A 92 22.24 27.68 -3.58
N LEU A 93 21.23 26.89 -3.19
CA LEU A 93 21.35 25.45 -3.01
C LEU A 93 21.63 24.70 -4.32
N THR A 94 20.96 25.06 -5.43
CA THR A 94 21.17 24.42 -6.73
C THR A 94 22.58 24.69 -7.27
N ASN A 95 23.12 25.89 -7.00
CA ASN A 95 24.52 26.21 -7.34
C ASN A 95 25.51 25.43 -6.48
N LYS A 96 25.22 25.25 -5.19
CA LYS A 96 26.05 24.48 -4.25
C LYS A 96 26.03 22.97 -4.55
N TYR A 97 24.89 22.45 -5.02
CA TYR A 97 24.67 21.04 -5.29
C TYR A 97 24.13 20.79 -6.72
N PRO A 98 24.97 20.99 -7.75
CA PRO A 98 24.52 20.95 -9.16
C PRO A 98 24.11 19.55 -9.65
N ASN A 99 24.51 18.49 -8.94
CA ASN A 99 24.18 17.09 -9.29
C ASN A 99 23.03 16.52 -8.45
N VAL A 100 22.37 17.36 -7.65
CA VAL A 100 21.30 16.95 -6.74
C VAL A 100 19.97 17.41 -7.31
N SER A 101 18.94 16.61 -7.07
CA SER A 101 17.58 16.91 -7.48
C SER A 101 16.80 17.62 -6.37
N PHE A 102 15.86 18.47 -6.75
CA PHE A 102 15.13 19.33 -5.81
C PHE A 102 13.62 19.20 -5.98
N THR A 103 12.91 19.25 -4.85
CA THR A 103 11.46 19.45 -4.79
C THR A 103 11.17 20.58 -3.82
N VAL A 104 10.22 21.44 -4.18
CA VAL A 104 9.88 22.61 -3.35
C VAL A 104 8.51 22.39 -2.75
N TYR A 105 8.38 22.54 -1.43
CA TYR A 105 7.09 22.61 -0.74
C TYR A 105 6.80 24.05 -0.35
N GLU A 106 5.81 24.67 -0.99
CA GLU A 106 5.28 25.99 -0.60
C GLU A 106 3.91 25.81 0.10
N PRO A 107 3.84 25.97 1.44
CA PRO A 107 2.60 25.76 2.18
C PRO A 107 1.54 26.85 1.95
N ASP A 108 1.90 28.02 1.42
CA ASP A 108 0.97 29.12 1.12
C ASP A 108 0.90 29.42 -0.38
N MET A 109 -0.21 29.02 -1.00
CA MET A 109 -0.44 29.21 -2.42
C MET A 109 -0.49 30.69 -2.84
N ASN A 110 -0.77 31.62 -1.92
CA ASN A 110 -0.71 33.05 -2.22
C ASN A 110 0.73 33.55 -2.36
N ILE A 111 1.66 33.00 -1.58
CA ILE A 111 3.10 33.28 -1.73
C ILE A 111 3.59 32.76 -3.07
N LEU A 112 3.22 31.52 -3.42
CA LEU A 112 3.56 30.94 -4.72
C LEU A 112 3.02 31.77 -5.89
N ALA A 113 1.74 32.18 -5.83
CA ALA A 113 1.13 33.02 -6.85
C ALA A 113 1.84 34.38 -6.98
N ALA A 114 2.14 35.03 -5.85
CA ALA A 114 2.86 36.30 -5.82
C ALA A 114 4.28 36.18 -6.39
N MET A 115 4.97 35.07 -6.10
CA MET A 115 6.29 34.77 -6.68
C MET A 115 6.22 34.65 -8.20
N LEU A 116 5.24 33.89 -8.71
CA LEU A 116 5.03 33.68 -10.15
C LEU A 116 4.66 34.96 -10.91
N ASP A 117 4.19 36.00 -10.21
CA ASP A 117 3.97 37.35 -10.73
C ASP A 117 5.23 38.23 -10.70
N THR A 118 6.20 37.91 -9.83
CA THR A 118 7.30 38.81 -9.48
C THR A 118 8.60 38.43 -10.18
N VAL A 119 9.03 37.18 -10.03
CA VAL A 119 10.35 36.69 -10.49
C VAL A 119 10.18 35.61 -11.54
N SER A 120 11.17 35.43 -12.42
CA SER A 120 11.17 34.31 -13.36
C SER A 120 11.44 33.02 -12.59
N LEU A 121 10.53 32.06 -12.73
CA LEU A 121 10.63 30.73 -12.17
C LEU A 121 11.89 30.07 -12.71
N GLU A 122 12.08 30.05 -14.05
CA GLU A 122 13.25 29.47 -14.73
C GLU A 122 14.59 30.11 -14.28
N GLU A 123 14.61 31.38 -13.84
CA GLU A 123 15.83 31.99 -13.30
C GLU A 123 16.15 31.59 -11.85
N GLN A 124 15.12 31.22 -11.08
CA GLN A 124 15.23 30.79 -9.69
C GLN A 124 15.39 29.28 -9.56
N ILE A 125 14.83 28.52 -10.51
CA ILE A 125 14.89 27.06 -10.56
C ILE A 125 15.96 26.65 -11.57
N GLY A 126 16.97 25.90 -11.12
CA GLY A 126 17.89 25.25 -12.03
C GLY A 126 17.21 24.12 -12.83
N VAL A 127 17.99 23.44 -13.68
CA VAL A 127 17.53 22.31 -14.52
C VAL A 127 17.03 21.07 -13.74
N ASN A 128 17.17 21.04 -12.42
CA ASN A 128 17.02 19.82 -11.60
C ASN A 128 15.80 19.83 -10.65
N ILE A 129 14.81 20.69 -10.88
CA ILE A 129 13.59 20.73 -10.06
C ILE A 129 12.52 19.84 -10.65
N LEU A 130 11.94 18.97 -9.82
CA LEU A 130 11.06 17.90 -10.26
C LEU A 130 9.59 18.22 -10.13
N SER A 131 9.19 18.87 -9.03
CA SER A 131 7.79 19.21 -8.75
C SER A 131 7.66 20.27 -7.67
N PHE A 132 6.46 20.87 -7.60
CA PHE A 132 6.01 21.72 -6.51
C PHE A 132 5.00 20.96 -5.66
N MET A 133 5.24 20.94 -4.36
CA MET A 133 4.32 20.42 -3.35
C MET A 133 3.59 21.58 -2.68
N HIS A 134 2.36 21.31 -2.27
CA HIS A 134 1.51 22.17 -1.45
C HIS A 134 0.64 21.28 -0.55
N ARG A 135 -0.15 21.88 0.35
CA ARG A 135 -0.95 21.14 1.34
C ARG A 135 -1.76 20.00 0.72
N ASP A 136 -2.47 20.28 -0.37
CA ASP A 136 -3.45 19.32 -0.93
C ASP A 136 -2.82 18.14 -1.69
N ASN A 137 -1.52 18.15 -1.99
CA ASN A 137 -0.85 17.07 -2.73
C ASN A 137 0.33 16.46 -1.96
N LEU A 138 0.53 16.82 -0.68
CA LEU A 138 1.67 16.41 0.12
C LEU A 138 1.90 14.89 0.12
N GLU A 139 0.87 14.10 0.40
CA GLU A 139 0.98 12.63 0.43
C GLU A 139 1.28 12.04 -0.96
N GLN A 140 0.63 12.57 -2.00
CA GLN A 140 0.83 12.13 -3.37
C GLN A 140 2.27 12.39 -3.83
N GLU A 141 2.80 13.57 -3.54
CA GLU A 141 4.16 13.96 -3.91
C GLU A 141 5.20 13.19 -3.09
N ILE A 142 4.99 12.98 -1.79
CA ILE A 142 5.85 12.10 -0.98
C ILE A 142 5.89 10.69 -1.57
N ASN A 143 4.75 10.16 -2.03
CA ASN A 143 4.71 8.86 -2.70
C ASN A 143 5.49 8.85 -4.02
N LYS A 144 5.46 9.94 -4.81
CA LYS A 144 6.30 10.08 -6.02
C LYS A 144 7.78 10.10 -5.65
N LEU A 145 8.18 10.93 -4.68
CA LEU A 145 9.57 11.04 -4.23
C LEU A 145 10.10 9.72 -3.69
N LYS A 146 9.27 8.96 -2.98
CA LYS A 146 9.56 7.60 -2.56
C LYS A 146 9.86 6.68 -3.73
N THR A 147 9.05 6.69 -4.79
CA THR A 147 9.28 5.86 -5.99
C THR A 147 10.57 6.25 -6.72
N VAL A 148 10.89 7.55 -6.80
CA VAL A 148 12.04 8.03 -7.56
C VAL A 148 13.35 7.89 -6.79
N TYR A 149 13.36 8.29 -5.51
CA TYR A 149 14.55 8.47 -4.65
C TYR A 149 14.63 7.46 -3.49
N SER A 150 13.70 6.53 -3.37
CA SER A 150 13.66 5.58 -2.24
C SER A 150 13.70 6.29 -0.87
N LEU A 151 13.13 7.50 -0.79
CA LEU A 151 13.12 8.35 0.40
C LEU A 151 14.52 8.77 0.91
N LYS A 152 15.55 8.79 0.05
CA LYS A 152 16.87 9.40 0.31
C LYS A 152 16.83 10.93 0.26
N ILE A 153 15.89 11.48 1.02
CA ILE A 153 15.54 12.89 1.03
C ILE A 153 16.17 13.56 2.26
N GLN A 154 16.72 14.76 2.07
CA GLN A 154 17.07 15.67 3.15
C GLN A 154 16.24 16.93 3.04
N ILE A 155 15.68 17.40 4.16
CA ILE A 155 14.87 18.61 4.18
C ILE A 155 15.78 19.81 4.45
N TYR A 156 15.65 20.85 3.63
CA TYR A 156 16.10 22.20 3.95
C TYR A 156 14.86 23.03 4.30
N ALA A 157 14.75 23.51 5.54
CA ALA A 157 13.68 24.41 5.94
C ALA A 157 14.18 25.85 5.94
N HIS A 158 13.53 26.71 5.17
CA HIS A 158 13.86 28.13 5.18
C HIS A 158 13.54 28.74 6.56
N PRO A 159 14.43 29.55 7.17
CA PRO A 159 14.26 30.04 8.55
C PRO A 159 12.92 30.72 8.82
N PHE A 160 12.47 31.58 7.90
CA PHE A 160 11.14 32.21 7.98
C PHE A 160 10.00 31.18 8.13
N TYR A 161 10.06 30.11 7.35
CA TYR A 161 9.00 29.08 7.33
C TYR A 161 9.09 28.16 8.53
N GLN A 162 10.30 27.90 9.04
CA GLN A 162 10.47 27.17 10.30
C GLN A 162 9.79 27.89 11.46
N THR A 163 9.81 29.23 11.48
CA THR A 163 9.14 30.04 12.51
C THR A 163 7.64 30.18 12.27
N HIS A 164 7.22 30.52 11.05
CA HIS A 164 5.83 30.93 10.77
C HIS A 164 4.93 29.82 10.23
N TYR A 165 5.50 28.71 9.77
CA TYR A 165 4.80 27.52 9.24
C TYR A 165 5.30 26.24 9.94
N SER A 166 5.49 26.32 11.26
CA SER A 166 6.04 25.22 12.06
C SER A 166 5.12 23.98 12.09
N ASN A 167 3.80 24.18 12.09
CA ASN A 167 2.82 23.09 12.05
C ASN A 167 2.89 22.32 10.73
N GLU A 168 3.07 23.02 9.61
CA GLU A 168 3.20 22.43 8.29
C GLU A 168 4.53 21.71 8.12
N LEU A 169 5.61 22.26 8.71
CA LEU A 169 6.90 21.59 8.76
C LEU A 169 6.82 20.32 9.60
N PHE A 170 6.16 20.37 10.76
CA PHE A 170 5.91 19.21 11.60
C PHE A 170 5.10 18.14 10.85
N HIS A 171 4.00 18.52 10.20
CA HIS A 171 3.21 17.61 9.39
C HIS A 171 4.03 16.99 8.24
N LEU A 172 4.89 17.76 7.55
CA LEU A 172 5.80 17.22 6.54
C LEU A 172 6.70 16.12 7.12
N TYR A 173 7.33 16.37 8.28
CA TYR A 173 8.18 15.38 8.95
C TYR A 173 7.38 14.14 9.35
N GLU A 174 6.17 14.30 9.90
CA GLU A 174 5.31 13.18 10.28
C GLU A 174 4.91 12.34 9.06
N THR A 175 4.50 12.95 7.95
CA THR A 175 4.12 12.23 6.74
C THR A 175 5.32 11.47 6.14
N LEU A 176 6.51 12.07 6.14
CA LEU A 176 7.74 11.39 5.68
C LEU A 176 8.13 10.23 6.60
N ALA A 177 8.06 10.42 7.93
CA ALA A 177 8.35 9.38 8.90
C ALA A 177 7.36 8.21 8.78
N LYS A 178 6.06 8.50 8.61
CA LYS A 178 5.01 7.51 8.36
C LYS A 178 5.26 6.75 7.06
N SER A 179 5.62 7.45 5.99
CA SER A 179 5.97 6.85 4.69
C SER A 179 7.17 5.89 4.78
N LEU A 180 8.24 6.29 5.47
CA LEU A 180 9.42 5.46 5.74
C LEU A 180 9.07 4.21 6.56
N LYS A 181 8.26 4.37 7.62
CA LYS A 181 7.81 3.27 8.47
C LYS A 181 6.96 2.27 7.68
N ASN A 182 6.00 2.76 6.90
CA ASN A 182 5.17 1.93 6.03
C ASN A 182 6.01 1.15 5.01
N GLU A 183 7.05 1.77 4.45
CA GLU A 183 8.00 1.06 3.59
C GLU A 183 8.77 -0.04 4.30
N LYS A 184 9.25 0.21 5.51
CA LYS A 184 9.91 -0.82 6.31
C LYS A 184 8.99 -2.01 6.56
N HIS A 185 7.73 -1.78 6.91
CA HIS A 185 6.74 -2.85 7.08
C HIS A 185 6.49 -3.60 5.78
N ARG A 186 6.27 -2.90 4.66
CA ARG A 186 6.06 -3.52 3.35
C ARG A 186 7.22 -4.42 2.95
N LEU A 187 8.46 -3.96 3.14
CA LEU A 187 9.67 -4.74 2.86
C LEU A 187 9.77 -5.98 3.75
N ALA A 188 9.50 -5.84 5.05
CA ALA A 188 9.51 -6.96 5.98
C ALA A 188 8.46 -8.02 5.60
N THR A 189 7.21 -7.60 5.34
CA THR A 189 6.13 -8.50 4.92
C THR A 189 6.46 -9.19 3.60
N ASN A 190 6.97 -8.46 2.59
CA ASN A 190 7.39 -9.05 1.33
C ASN A 190 8.49 -10.09 1.55
N LEU A 191 9.53 -9.78 2.32
CA LEU A 191 10.60 -10.74 2.61
C LEU A 191 10.08 -12.01 3.30
N SER A 192 9.14 -11.86 4.24
CA SER A 192 8.56 -12.99 4.96
C SER A 192 7.65 -13.87 4.10
N PHE A 193 6.84 -13.28 3.21
CA PHE A 193 5.73 -14.01 2.57
C PHE A 193 5.78 -14.11 1.04
N GLN A 194 6.67 -13.39 0.34
CA GLN A 194 6.69 -13.35 -1.14
C GLN A 194 6.70 -14.74 -1.80
N LYS A 195 7.44 -15.68 -1.23
CA LYS A 195 7.48 -17.07 -1.72
C LYS A 195 6.18 -17.80 -1.41
N ARG A 196 5.73 -17.70 -0.16
CA ARG A 196 4.56 -18.41 0.36
C ARG A 196 3.29 -18.01 -0.36
N TRP A 197 3.08 -16.72 -0.66
CA TRP A 197 1.92 -16.28 -1.44
C TRP A 197 1.85 -16.93 -2.82
N THR A 198 2.99 -17.04 -3.51
CA THR A 198 3.04 -17.68 -4.83
C THR A 198 2.74 -19.17 -4.73
N ILE A 199 3.31 -19.86 -3.73
CA ILE A 199 3.03 -21.30 -3.50
C ILE A 199 1.55 -21.52 -3.19
N ASN A 200 0.99 -20.74 -2.27
CA ASN A 200 -0.42 -20.81 -1.90
C ASN A 200 -1.31 -20.55 -3.12
N ALA A 201 -1.00 -19.53 -3.93
CA ALA A 201 -1.74 -19.21 -5.13
C ALA A 201 -1.79 -20.40 -6.11
N ILE A 202 -0.66 -21.10 -6.33
CA ILE A 202 -0.61 -22.32 -7.16
C ILE A 202 -1.42 -23.46 -6.52
N LYS A 203 -1.15 -23.76 -5.24
CA LYS A 203 -1.76 -24.87 -4.48
C LYS A 203 -3.28 -24.72 -4.32
N ASN A 204 -3.79 -23.50 -4.30
CA ASN A 204 -5.21 -23.23 -4.12
C ASN A 204 -6.01 -23.28 -5.43
N ILE A 205 -5.39 -23.25 -6.62
CA ILE A 205 -6.13 -23.30 -7.91
C ILE A 205 -7.09 -24.50 -7.98
N PRO A 206 -6.71 -25.74 -7.65
CA PRO A 206 -7.64 -26.88 -7.71
C PRO A 206 -8.87 -26.67 -6.82
N LYS A 207 -8.70 -26.08 -5.64
CA LYS A 207 -9.82 -25.76 -4.75
C LYS A 207 -10.66 -24.59 -5.28
N ILE A 208 -10.02 -23.57 -5.85
CA ILE A 208 -10.69 -22.43 -6.48
C ILE A 208 -11.60 -22.93 -7.60
N MET A 209 -11.14 -23.85 -8.46
CA MET A 209 -11.95 -24.45 -9.53
C MET A 209 -13.21 -25.19 -9.05
N GLN A 210 -13.25 -25.60 -7.78
CA GLN A 210 -14.36 -26.34 -7.17
C GLN A 210 -15.31 -25.44 -6.36
N THR A 211 -15.02 -24.13 -6.23
CA THR A 211 -15.75 -23.23 -5.34
C THR A 211 -16.20 -21.99 -6.11
N PRO A 212 -17.42 -21.45 -5.87
CA PRO A 212 -17.85 -20.23 -6.53
C PRO A 212 -17.04 -19.02 -6.05
N ASN A 213 -16.84 -18.07 -6.96
CA ASN A 213 -16.27 -16.77 -6.65
C ASN A 213 -17.34 -15.87 -6.02
N ILE A 214 -17.13 -15.43 -4.77
CA ILE A 214 -18.13 -14.63 -4.02
C ILE A 214 -18.48 -13.29 -4.70
N LEU A 215 -17.58 -12.73 -5.53
CA LEU A 215 -17.82 -11.45 -6.20
C LEU A 215 -18.37 -11.58 -7.63
N ASN A 216 -18.08 -12.70 -8.30
CA ASN A 216 -18.42 -12.89 -9.71
C ASN A 216 -19.56 -13.88 -9.95
N ASP A 217 -19.65 -14.93 -9.14
CA ASP A 217 -20.60 -16.03 -9.34
C ASP A 217 -21.84 -15.91 -8.45
N ILE A 218 -21.74 -15.18 -7.34
CA ILE A 218 -22.86 -14.94 -6.42
C ILE A 218 -23.61 -13.67 -6.81
N ASP A 219 -24.94 -13.78 -6.90
CA ASP A 219 -25.79 -12.62 -7.19
C ASP A 219 -25.72 -11.60 -6.05
N LYS A 220 -25.27 -10.38 -6.38
CA LYS A 220 -25.11 -9.30 -5.39
C LYS A 220 -26.45 -8.80 -4.85
N ASP A 221 -27.57 -9.08 -5.52
CA ASP A 221 -28.90 -8.72 -5.03
C ASP A 221 -29.26 -9.43 -3.72
N PHE A 222 -28.62 -10.56 -3.39
CA PHE A 222 -28.73 -11.18 -2.07
C PHE A 222 -28.20 -10.30 -0.93
N PHE A 223 -27.30 -9.35 -1.20
CA PHE A 223 -26.64 -8.53 -0.18
C PHE A 223 -27.01 -7.04 -0.28
N LYS A 224 -27.35 -6.59 -1.49
CA LYS A 224 -27.61 -5.20 -1.82
C LYS A 224 -28.68 -4.60 -0.92
N GLY A 225 -28.37 -3.44 -0.32
CA GLY A 225 -29.33 -2.73 0.53
C GLY A 225 -29.44 -3.25 1.96
N LYS A 226 -28.89 -4.43 2.27
CA LYS A 226 -29.00 -5.10 3.57
C LYS A 226 -27.86 -4.68 4.52
N THR A 227 -27.93 -5.18 5.74
CA THR A 227 -26.92 -4.98 6.79
C THR A 227 -26.01 -6.21 6.95
N ALA A 228 -24.71 -5.98 7.06
CA ALA A 228 -23.72 -6.97 7.46
C ALA A 228 -23.14 -6.64 8.85
N ILE A 229 -23.00 -7.66 9.69
CA ILE A 229 -22.28 -7.63 10.96
C ILE A 229 -20.92 -8.28 10.75
N LEU A 230 -19.85 -7.51 10.90
CA LEU A 230 -18.47 -7.98 10.83
C LEU A 230 -17.96 -8.24 12.24
N VAL A 231 -17.79 -9.51 12.60
CA VAL A 231 -17.46 -9.96 13.96
C VAL A 231 -15.99 -10.32 14.08
N SER A 232 -15.28 -9.61 14.94
CA SER A 232 -13.86 -9.77 15.26
C SER A 232 -13.65 -10.25 16.71
N ALA A 233 -12.47 -10.80 17.00
CA ALA A 233 -12.15 -11.44 18.30
C ALA A 233 -11.65 -10.47 19.39
N GLY A 234 -12.03 -9.20 19.32
CA GLY A 234 -11.70 -8.24 20.36
C GLY A 234 -12.53 -8.47 21.61
N PRO A 235 -12.05 -8.05 22.78
CA PRO A 235 -12.66 -8.39 24.07
C PRO A 235 -14.09 -7.85 24.24
N SER A 236 -14.47 -6.78 23.53
CA SER A 236 -15.87 -6.31 23.56
C SER A 236 -16.87 -7.30 22.97
N LEU A 237 -16.42 -8.34 22.24
CA LEU A 237 -17.29 -9.40 21.76
C LEU A 237 -18.03 -10.13 22.90
N ASP A 238 -17.42 -10.21 24.09
CA ASP A 238 -17.97 -10.98 25.21
C ASP A 238 -19.33 -10.46 25.69
N SER A 239 -19.62 -9.17 25.51
CA SER A 239 -20.93 -8.59 25.85
C SER A 239 -21.98 -8.73 24.75
N GLU A 240 -21.63 -9.26 23.57
CA GLU A 240 -22.49 -9.18 22.37
C GLU A 240 -23.06 -10.53 21.92
N TYR A 241 -22.73 -11.64 22.59
CA TYR A 241 -23.18 -12.97 22.15
C TYR A 241 -24.72 -13.09 22.08
N GLU A 242 -25.45 -12.58 23.07
CA GLU A 242 -26.92 -12.66 23.07
C GLU A 242 -27.55 -11.75 21.99
N HIS A 243 -26.96 -10.58 21.72
CA HIS A 243 -27.36 -9.72 20.61
C HIS A 243 -27.13 -10.40 19.25
N LEU A 244 -25.97 -11.03 19.07
CA LEU A 244 -25.63 -11.77 17.84
C LEU A 244 -26.55 -12.98 17.64
N ARG A 245 -26.88 -13.70 18.71
CA ARG A 245 -27.86 -14.80 18.70
C ARG A 245 -29.23 -14.29 18.24
N PHE A 246 -29.71 -13.21 18.86
CA PHE A 246 -30.98 -12.58 18.50
C PHE A 246 -31.01 -12.17 17.02
N ILE A 247 -29.97 -11.50 16.52
CA ILE A 247 -29.87 -11.10 15.10
C ILE A 247 -29.94 -12.31 14.18
N LYS A 248 -29.21 -13.38 14.51
CA LYS A 248 -29.16 -14.61 13.70
C LYS A 248 -30.51 -15.32 13.66
N GLU A 249 -31.13 -15.56 14.81
CA GLU A 249 -32.41 -16.26 14.94
C GLU A 249 -33.55 -15.49 14.24
N ASN A 250 -33.52 -14.16 14.32
CA ASN A 250 -34.51 -13.30 13.68
C ASN A 250 -34.17 -12.92 12.23
N LYS A 251 -33.05 -13.45 11.68
CA LYS A 251 -32.62 -13.22 10.29
C LYS A 251 -32.54 -11.74 9.90
N GLN A 252 -32.06 -10.90 10.83
CA GLN A 252 -32.09 -9.44 10.70
C GLN A 252 -30.89 -8.84 9.95
N ALA A 253 -29.76 -9.56 9.92
CA ALA A 253 -28.55 -9.14 9.24
C ALA A 253 -27.66 -10.35 8.96
N TYR A 254 -26.79 -10.25 7.96
CA TYR A 254 -25.77 -11.28 7.71
C TYR A 254 -24.63 -11.13 8.72
N ILE A 255 -24.18 -12.22 9.30
CA ILE A 255 -23.06 -12.25 10.25
C ILE A 255 -21.84 -12.87 9.57
N PHE A 256 -20.76 -12.10 9.45
CA PHE A 256 -19.48 -12.53 8.93
C PHE A 256 -18.44 -12.53 10.03
N SER A 257 -17.89 -13.70 10.38
CA SER A 257 -16.84 -13.80 11.39
C SER A 257 -15.46 -13.76 10.77
N VAL A 258 -14.49 -13.10 11.41
CA VAL A 258 -13.10 -13.06 10.95
C VAL A 258 -12.12 -13.54 12.02
N GLY A 259 -11.06 -14.21 11.57
CA GLY A 259 -10.00 -14.69 12.45
C GLY A 259 -10.53 -15.61 13.55
N SER A 260 -9.98 -15.48 14.76
CA SER A 260 -10.34 -16.34 15.90
C SER A 260 -11.75 -16.12 16.45
N ALA A 261 -12.51 -15.13 15.97
CA ALA A 261 -13.87 -14.85 16.44
C ALA A 261 -14.79 -16.06 16.23
N ILE A 262 -14.55 -16.82 15.17
CA ILE A 262 -15.29 -18.04 14.85
C ILE A 262 -15.30 -19.05 16.01
N ASN A 263 -14.20 -19.16 16.74
CA ASN A 263 -14.08 -20.10 17.86
C ASN A 263 -14.96 -19.71 19.05
N SER A 264 -15.00 -18.41 19.37
CA SER A 264 -15.86 -17.87 20.43
C SER A 264 -17.34 -17.97 20.07
N LEU A 265 -17.70 -17.70 18.80
CA LEU A 265 -19.08 -17.85 18.34
C LEU A 265 -19.57 -19.30 18.42
N ILE A 266 -18.74 -20.27 18.01
CA ILE A 266 -19.07 -21.70 18.11
C ILE A 266 -19.26 -22.15 19.56
N GLU A 267 -18.45 -21.65 20.50
CA GLU A 267 -18.60 -21.95 21.93
C GLU A 267 -19.93 -21.48 22.49
N HIS A 268 -20.48 -20.40 21.94
CA HIS A 268 -21.80 -19.87 22.31
C HIS A 268 -22.92 -20.36 21.39
N SER A 269 -22.67 -21.37 20.54
CA SER A 269 -23.64 -21.92 19.59
C SER A 269 -24.23 -20.87 18.63
N ILE A 270 -23.40 -19.93 18.17
CA ILE A 270 -23.75 -18.92 17.17
C ILE A 270 -23.01 -19.26 15.88
N TYR A 271 -23.73 -19.64 14.83
CA TYR A 271 -23.14 -19.98 13.54
C TYR A 271 -23.28 -18.80 12.56
N PRO A 272 -22.17 -18.14 12.20
CA PRO A 272 -22.22 -17.00 11.27
C PRO A 272 -22.67 -17.45 9.88
N ASP A 273 -23.17 -16.51 9.08
CA ASP A 273 -23.54 -16.77 7.68
C ASP A 273 -22.32 -17.07 6.81
N ALA A 274 -21.14 -16.58 7.19
CA ALA A 274 -19.86 -17.07 6.69
C ALA A 274 -18.71 -16.75 7.66
N ALA A 275 -17.68 -17.58 7.65
CA ALA A 275 -16.38 -17.24 8.17
C ALA A 275 -15.46 -16.78 7.03
N CYS A 276 -14.67 -15.72 7.25
CA CYS A 276 -13.73 -15.21 6.26
C CYS A 276 -12.28 -15.45 6.69
N THR A 277 -11.44 -15.90 5.76
CA THR A 277 -10.03 -16.20 6.00
C THR A 277 -9.11 -15.70 4.88
N TYR A 278 -7.88 -15.36 5.23
CA TYR A 278 -6.91 -14.78 4.29
C TYR A 278 -5.43 -15.06 4.64
N ASP A 279 -5.11 -15.36 5.90
CA ASP A 279 -3.72 -15.46 6.36
C ASP A 279 -2.93 -16.53 5.57
N PRO A 280 -1.78 -16.17 4.97
CA PRO A 280 -1.01 -17.06 4.10
C PRO A 280 -0.21 -18.13 4.87
N THR A 281 -0.13 -18.02 6.20
CA THR A 281 0.66 -18.92 7.05
C THR A 281 -0.02 -20.28 7.21
N GLU A 282 0.80 -21.31 7.40
CA GLU A 282 0.30 -22.64 7.75
C GLU A 282 -0.50 -22.63 9.07
N LYS A 283 -0.09 -21.78 10.03
CA LYS A 283 -0.75 -21.66 11.34
C LYS A 283 -2.22 -21.23 11.25
N ASN A 284 -2.64 -20.64 10.12
CA ASN A 284 -4.03 -20.27 9.92
C ASN A 284 -5.00 -21.47 10.02
N LYS A 285 -4.54 -22.70 9.73
CA LYS A 285 -5.35 -23.92 9.89
C LYS A 285 -5.89 -24.09 11.31
N ILE A 286 -5.14 -23.65 12.32
CA ILE A 286 -5.49 -23.74 13.75
C ILE A 286 -6.77 -22.96 14.06
N VAL A 287 -7.01 -21.84 13.37
CA VAL A 287 -8.23 -21.02 13.55
C VAL A 287 -9.50 -21.84 13.27
N PHE A 288 -9.42 -22.81 12.36
CA PHE A 288 -10.54 -23.62 11.88
C PHE A 288 -10.52 -25.08 12.37
N GLU A 289 -9.55 -25.48 13.20
CA GLU A 289 -9.45 -26.86 13.73
C GLU A 289 -10.73 -27.27 14.46
N LYS A 290 -11.29 -26.41 15.31
CA LYS A 290 -12.52 -26.69 16.05
C LYS A 290 -13.72 -26.98 15.13
N ILE A 291 -13.82 -26.32 13.98
CA ILE A 291 -14.87 -26.59 12.97
C ILE A 291 -14.68 -27.99 12.38
N LYS A 292 -13.43 -28.32 12.00
CA LYS A 292 -13.07 -29.60 11.39
C LYS A 292 -13.29 -30.76 12.36
N GLU A 293 -12.82 -30.64 13.60
CA GLU A 293 -12.94 -31.66 14.65
C GLU A 293 -14.40 -31.96 15.01
N LYS A 294 -15.24 -30.92 15.07
CA LYS A 294 -16.68 -31.05 15.36
C LYS A 294 -17.52 -31.37 14.13
N GLY A 295 -16.94 -31.40 12.93
CA GLY A 295 -17.67 -31.64 11.68
C GLY A 295 -18.77 -30.62 11.38
N ILE A 296 -18.57 -29.35 11.74
CA ILE A 296 -19.60 -28.30 11.58
C ILE A 296 -19.66 -27.88 10.11
N SER A 297 -20.65 -28.38 9.37
CA SER A 297 -20.85 -28.07 7.94
C SER A 297 -21.70 -26.82 7.66
N ASP A 298 -22.41 -26.31 8.66
CA ASP A 298 -23.37 -25.19 8.51
C ASP A 298 -22.72 -23.81 8.34
N ILE A 299 -21.39 -23.74 8.49
CA ILE A 299 -20.64 -22.48 8.40
C ILE A 299 -19.88 -22.48 7.07
N PRO A 300 -20.27 -21.64 6.10
CA PRO A 300 -19.50 -21.45 4.89
C PRO A 300 -18.16 -20.75 5.16
N LEU A 301 -17.12 -21.11 4.41
CA LEU A 301 -15.83 -20.44 4.44
C LEU A 301 -15.61 -19.62 3.17
N ILE A 302 -15.45 -18.31 3.31
CA ILE A 302 -14.99 -17.42 2.25
C ILE A 302 -13.48 -17.22 2.41
N PHE A 303 -12.68 -17.77 1.50
CA PHE A 303 -11.22 -17.72 1.58
C PHE A 303 -10.60 -16.83 0.50
N GLY A 304 -9.53 -16.13 0.86
CA GLY A 304 -8.67 -15.45 -0.12
C GLY A 304 -7.81 -16.44 -0.90
N SER A 305 -7.61 -16.21 -2.19
CA SER A 305 -6.89 -17.13 -3.08
C SER A 305 -5.44 -17.44 -2.67
N THR A 306 -4.82 -16.58 -1.85
CA THR A 306 -3.46 -16.75 -1.30
C THR A 306 -3.41 -17.23 0.16
N VAL A 307 -4.53 -17.66 0.75
CA VAL A 307 -4.58 -18.24 2.11
C VAL A 307 -3.66 -19.46 2.21
N GLY A 308 -3.13 -19.76 3.40
CA GLY A 308 -2.39 -21.01 3.64
C GLY A 308 -3.24 -22.21 3.20
N TYR A 309 -2.77 -22.95 2.20
CA TYR A 309 -3.55 -23.99 1.52
C TYR A 309 -4.02 -25.10 2.48
N GLU A 310 -3.27 -25.35 3.55
CA GLU A 310 -3.59 -26.30 4.63
C GLU A 310 -4.89 -25.92 5.37
N THR A 311 -5.30 -24.65 5.32
CA THR A 311 -6.57 -24.18 5.88
C THR A 311 -7.75 -24.84 5.17
N LEU A 312 -7.65 -25.03 3.85
CA LEU A 312 -8.74 -25.49 2.99
C LEU A 312 -8.91 -27.01 3.00
N GLU A 313 -7.88 -27.74 3.40
CA GLU A 313 -7.89 -29.20 3.48
C GLU A 313 -8.97 -29.69 4.46
N ASN A 314 -9.83 -30.59 3.99
CA ASN A 314 -10.87 -31.24 4.80
C ASN A 314 -11.82 -30.27 5.52
N TYR A 315 -12.06 -29.07 4.98
CA TYR A 315 -13.09 -28.18 5.52
C TYR A 315 -14.49 -28.80 5.28
N PRO A 316 -15.33 -28.99 6.32
CA PRO A 316 -16.58 -29.75 6.21
C PRO A 316 -17.74 -28.97 5.59
N GLY A 317 -17.70 -27.63 5.60
CA GLY A 317 -18.75 -26.77 5.08
C GLY A 317 -18.54 -26.32 3.63
N ASN A 318 -19.53 -25.59 3.11
CA ASN A 318 -19.41 -24.95 1.80
C ASN A 318 -18.23 -23.96 1.77
N MET A 319 -17.58 -23.83 0.61
CA MET A 319 -16.46 -22.91 0.43
C MET A 319 -16.73 -21.99 -0.75
N LEU A 320 -16.35 -20.73 -0.60
CA LEU A 320 -16.31 -19.73 -1.66
C LEU A 320 -14.95 -19.05 -1.64
N HIS A 321 -14.53 -18.51 -2.78
CA HIS A 321 -13.25 -17.83 -2.88
C HIS A 321 -13.38 -16.37 -3.29
N MET A 322 -12.42 -15.56 -2.88
CA MET A 322 -12.15 -14.22 -3.41
C MET A 322 -10.72 -14.16 -3.94
N ILE A 323 -10.52 -13.51 -5.09
CA ILE A 323 -9.17 -13.31 -5.64
C ILE A 323 -8.55 -12.08 -4.97
N THR A 324 -7.36 -12.25 -4.41
CA THR A 324 -6.68 -11.18 -3.64
C THR A 324 -5.66 -10.47 -4.52
N SER A 325 -5.33 -9.21 -4.22
CA SER A 325 -4.33 -8.45 -4.98
C SER A 325 -2.89 -8.98 -4.84
N GLN A 326 -2.63 -9.91 -3.92
CA GLN A 326 -1.33 -10.60 -3.81
C GLN A 326 -1.20 -11.77 -4.78
N ASP A 327 -2.32 -12.25 -5.34
CA ASP A 327 -2.34 -13.37 -6.25
C ASP A 327 -1.89 -12.96 -7.65
N SER A 328 -0.72 -13.44 -8.04
CA SER A 328 -0.19 -13.25 -9.39
C SER A 328 -0.58 -14.35 -10.36
N VAL A 329 -1.14 -15.47 -9.88
CA VAL A 329 -1.38 -16.69 -10.65
C VAL A 329 -2.82 -16.74 -11.14
N ALA A 330 -3.79 -16.56 -10.24
CA ALA A 330 -5.21 -16.62 -10.57
C ALA A 330 -5.62 -15.65 -11.69
N PRO A 331 -5.16 -14.38 -11.73
CA PRO A 331 -5.47 -13.49 -12.85
C PRO A 331 -4.99 -13.98 -14.22
N ILE A 332 -3.91 -14.77 -14.26
CA ILE A 332 -3.36 -15.29 -15.52
C ILE A 332 -4.09 -16.58 -15.93
N LEU A 333 -4.46 -17.42 -14.97
CA LEU A 333 -5.07 -18.72 -15.25
C LEU A 333 -6.60 -18.63 -15.42
N LEU A 334 -7.28 -17.80 -14.65
CA LEU A 334 -8.76 -17.78 -14.54
C LEU A 334 -9.45 -16.71 -15.38
N SER A 335 -8.72 -15.75 -15.97
CA SER A 335 -9.34 -14.63 -16.71
C SER A 335 -9.77 -15.03 -18.12
N GLU A 336 -11.07 -15.19 -18.36
CA GLU A 336 -11.58 -15.60 -19.68
C GLU A 336 -11.96 -14.44 -20.62
N SER A 337 -12.02 -13.20 -20.11
CA SER A 337 -12.27 -11.93 -20.84
C SER A 337 -12.88 -10.84 -19.96
N LYS A 338 -13.36 -11.19 -18.76
CA LYS A 338 -13.79 -10.23 -17.71
C LYS A 338 -12.63 -9.92 -16.77
N ASP A 339 -12.50 -8.65 -16.37
CA ASP A 339 -11.61 -8.27 -15.27
C ASP A 339 -12.09 -9.00 -14.00
N LEU A 340 -11.21 -9.78 -13.38
CA LEU A 340 -11.52 -10.40 -12.09
C LEU A 340 -11.65 -9.30 -11.03
N ASP A 341 -12.77 -9.27 -10.32
CA ASP A 341 -12.94 -8.38 -9.18
C ASP A 341 -11.95 -8.78 -8.06
N LEU A 342 -10.91 -7.97 -7.87
CA LEU A 342 -9.89 -8.20 -6.84
C LEU A 342 -10.28 -7.55 -5.51
N VAL A 343 -9.95 -8.21 -4.41
CA VAL A 343 -9.94 -7.61 -3.06
C VAL A 343 -8.51 -7.22 -2.70
N VAL A 344 -8.30 -5.98 -2.26
CA VAL A 344 -6.97 -5.47 -1.97
C VAL A 344 -6.48 -6.01 -0.63
N ASP A 345 -5.25 -6.50 -0.62
CA ASP A 345 -4.56 -6.94 0.58
C ASP A 345 -4.52 -5.86 1.66
N ALA A 346 -4.62 -6.29 2.91
CA ALA A 346 -4.64 -5.40 4.06
C ALA A 346 -3.98 -6.08 5.29
N PRO A 347 -3.59 -5.30 6.31
CA PRO A 347 -2.90 -5.82 7.50
C PRO A 347 -3.71 -6.83 8.32
N SER A 348 -5.02 -6.96 8.08
CA SER A 348 -5.92 -7.86 8.80
C SER A 348 -7.04 -8.35 7.89
N ILE A 349 -7.48 -9.60 8.13
CA ILE A 349 -8.66 -10.18 7.50
C ILE A 349 -9.93 -9.37 7.77
N ALA A 350 -10.02 -8.64 8.88
CA ALA A 350 -11.16 -7.77 9.15
C ALA A 350 -11.29 -6.66 8.10
N VAL A 351 -10.18 -6.04 7.71
CA VAL A 351 -10.15 -5.00 6.67
C VAL A 351 -10.41 -5.59 5.28
N VAL A 352 -9.87 -6.77 4.98
CA VAL A 352 -10.14 -7.49 3.72
C VAL A 352 -11.63 -7.82 3.61
N THR A 353 -12.23 -8.30 4.70
CA THR A 353 -13.66 -8.64 4.75
C THR A 353 -14.51 -7.39 4.65
N PHE A 354 -14.14 -6.27 5.28
CA PHE A 354 -14.83 -4.99 5.10
C PHE A 354 -14.89 -4.58 3.61
N GLN A 355 -13.77 -4.64 2.89
CA GLN A 355 -13.73 -4.35 1.46
C GLN A 355 -14.62 -5.30 0.65
N LEU A 356 -14.60 -6.60 0.98
CA LEU A 356 -15.47 -7.59 0.37
C LEU A 356 -16.95 -7.21 0.57
N LEU A 357 -17.36 -6.87 1.79
CA LEU A 357 -18.74 -6.49 2.10
C LEU A 357 -19.17 -5.22 1.34
N VAL A 358 -18.29 -4.21 1.23
CA VAL A 358 -18.56 -3.03 0.40
C VAL A 358 -18.78 -3.43 -1.07
N LYS A 359 -17.94 -4.32 -1.63
CA LYS A 359 -18.06 -4.80 -3.02
C LYS A 359 -19.31 -5.66 -3.27
N LEU A 360 -19.82 -6.34 -2.23
CA LEU A 360 -21.07 -7.08 -2.28
C LEU A 360 -22.31 -6.15 -2.24
N GLY A 361 -22.14 -4.87 -1.96
CA GLY A 361 -23.22 -3.88 -2.03
C GLY A 361 -24.04 -3.72 -0.74
N PHE A 362 -23.52 -4.20 0.39
CA PHE A 362 -24.14 -3.95 1.69
C PHE A 362 -24.31 -2.45 1.93
N LYS A 363 -25.52 -2.03 2.32
CA LYS A 363 -25.81 -0.62 2.64
C LYS A 363 -25.22 -0.22 3.98
N ARG A 364 -25.11 -1.18 4.90
CA ARG A 364 -24.62 -0.96 6.25
C ARG A 364 -23.67 -2.07 6.69
N ILE A 365 -22.56 -1.68 7.32
CA ILE A 365 -21.61 -2.61 7.94
C ILE A 365 -21.45 -2.23 9.40
N VAL A 366 -21.65 -3.19 10.30
CA VAL A 366 -21.58 -3.00 11.76
C VAL A 366 -20.39 -3.79 12.28
N LEU A 367 -19.43 -3.09 12.89
CA LEU A 367 -18.23 -3.70 13.46
C LEU A 367 -18.52 -4.13 14.90
N VAL A 368 -18.35 -5.41 15.20
CA VAL A 368 -18.56 -6.02 16.52
C VAL A 368 -17.26 -6.71 16.96
N GLY A 369 -16.80 -6.45 18.18
CA GLY A 369 -15.53 -7.01 18.67
C GLY A 369 -14.29 -6.49 17.92
N GLN A 370 -14.37 -5.35 17.24
CA GLN A 370 -13.26 -4.72 16.52
C GLN A 370 -12.52 -3.70 17.41
N ASN A 371 -11.99 -4.16 18.55
CA ASN A 371 -11.45 -3.25 19.56
C ASN A 371 -10.21 -2.46 19.10
N LEU A 372 -9.21 -3.08 18.46
CA LEU A 372 -7.96 -2.39 18.04
C LEU A 372 -7.28 -1.55 19.15
N ALA A 373 -7.52 -1.89 20.40
CA ALA A 373 -6.99 -1.25 21.60
C ALA A 373 -6.96 -2.27 22.74
N TYR A 374 -6.11 -2.04 23.73
CA TYR A 374 -6.01 -2.88 24.93
C TYR A 374 -6.96 -2.40 26.02
N GLU A 375 -7.60 -3.33 26.72
CA GLU A 375 -8.40 -3.04 27.91
C GLU A 375 -7.53 -2.49 29.04
N LYS A 376 -8.02 -1.45 29.73
CA LYS A 376 -7.34 -0.85 30.89
C LYS A 376 -7.03 -1.89 31.97
N GLU A 377 -7.96 -2.77 32.31
CA GLU A 377 -7.82 -3.70 33.43
C GLU A 377 -6.75 -4.78 33.19
N LYS A 378 -6.60 -5.29 31.96
CA LYS A 378 -5.56 -6.30 31.64
C LYS A 378 -4.14 -5.71 31.68
N MET A 379 -4.00 -4.40 31.48
CA MET A 379 -2.72 -3.67 31.55
C MET A 379 -2.25 -3.41 33.00
N TYR A 380 -3.18 -3.21 33.93
CA TYR A 380 -2.86 -2.91 35.34
C TYR A 380 -2.98 -4.12 36.29
N ALA A 381 -3.85 -5.09 35.99
CA ALA A 381 -4.01 -6.30 36.80
C ALA A 381 -2.86 -7.31 36.62
N SER A 382 -2.04 -7.15 35.57
CA SER A 382 -0.80 -7.89 35.40
C SER A 382 0.39 -6.96 35.53
N GLY A 383 0.96 -6.89 36.73
CA GLY A 383 2.39 -6.67 36.84
C GLY A 383 3.08 -7.80 36.08
N ILE A 384 3.38 -7.57 34.80
CA ILE A 384 4.18 -8.38 33.87
C ILE A 384 4.18 -9.90 34.19
N SER A 385 3.17 -10.65 33.72
CA SER A 385 3.30 -12.12 33.67
C SER A 385 2.43 -12.85 32.63
N TYR A 386 1.55 -12.15 31.89
CA TYR A 386 0.78 -12.76 30.77
C TYR A 386 0.84 -11.97 29.46
N ALA A 387 1.80 -11.06 29.32
CA ALA A 387 2.31 -10.70 28.01
C ALA A 387 3.46 -11.67 27.73
N PRO A 388 3.53 -12.35 26.56
CA PRO A 388 4.78 -12.99 26.18
C PRO A 388 5.91 -11.98 26.36
N GLU A 389 7.03 -12.40 26.97
CA GLU A 389 8.21 -11.59 27.37
C GLU A 389 8.90 -10.82 26.20
N THR A 390 8.22 -10.65 25.06
CA THR A 390 8.70 -10.04 23.83
C THR A 390 8.01 -8.72 23.46
N ILE A 391 7.11 -8.16 24.28
CA ILE A 391 6.50 -6.85 23.98
C ILE A 391 7.44 -5.71 24.41
N ASN A 392 8.56 -5.59 23.69
CA ASN A 392 9.34 -4.36 23.57
C ASN A 392 8.67 -3.42 22.51
N LYS A 393 7.34 -3.50 22.36
CA LYS A 393 6.58 -2.66 21.41
C LYS A 393 6.24 -1.35 22.12
N LYS A 394 6.69 -0.23 21.54
CA LYS A 394 6.23 1.11 21.94
C LYS A 394 4.72 1.18 21.74
N LEU A 395 3.98 1.19 22.84
CA LEU A 395 2.54 1.41 22.83
C LEU A 395 2.25 2.86 22.46
N LEU A 396 1.20 3.06 21.69
CA LEU A 396 0.66 4.34 21.27
C LEU A 396 -0.58 4.64 22.11
N LYS A 397 -0.86 5.92 22.34
CA LYS A 397 -2.08 6.39 22.98
C LYS A 397 -3.02 6.91 21.90
N ILE A 398 -4.27 6.46 21.94
CA ILE A 398 -5.34 6.88 21.02
C ILE A 398 -6.64 7.07 21.80
N GLU A 399 -7.63 7.70 21.17
CA GLU A 399 -8.98 7.83 21.72
C GLU A 399 -9.79 6.55 21.47
N ASN A 400 -10.55 6.09 22.47
CA ASN A 400 -11.54 5.03 22.31
C ASN A 400 -12.90 5.60 21.87
N VAL A 401 -13.87 4.72 21.65
CA VAL A 401 -15.22 5.09 21.23
C VAL A 401 -15.98 5.96 22.25
N GLU A 402 -15.59 5.94 23.52
CA GLU A 402 -16.15 6.78 24.60
C GLU A 402 -15.41 8.11 24.82
N GLY A 403 -14.37 8.41 24.05
CA GLY A 403 -13.57 9.64 24.18
C GLY A 403 -12.45 9.57 25.21
N GLU A 404 -12.16 8.38 25.75
CA GLU A 404 -11.09 8.15 26.72
C GLU A 404 -9.79 7.76 26.02
N GLU A 405 -8.66 8.06 26.67
CA GLU A 405 -7.34 7.61 26.20
C GLU A 405 -7.13 6.11 26.50
N VAL A 406 -6.78 5.35 25.46
CA VAL A 406 -6.45 3.92 25.54
C VAL A 406 -5.13 3.61 24.82
N PHE A 407 -4.53 2.47 25.18
CA PHE A 407 -3.30 2.02 24.54
C PHE A 407 -3.58 1.12 23.33
N THR A 408 -2.79 1.28 22.28
CA THR A 408 -2.75 0.39 21.12
C THR A 408 -1.30 0.08 20.77
N ASP A 409 -1.05 -1.03 20.07
CA ASP A 409 0.22 -1.25 19.40
C ASP A 409 0.19 -0.72 17.96
N ASP A 410 1.36 -0.75 17.31
CA ASP A 410 1.50 -0.31 15.92
C ASP A 410 0.70 -1.16 14.92
N GLY A 411 0.55 -2.45 15.18
CA GLY A 411 -0.20 -3.36 14.30
C GLY A 411 -1.68 -3.01 14.30
N PHE A 412 -2.28 -2.85 15.48
CA PHE A 412 -3.66 -2.40 15.65
C PHE A 412 -3.88 -0.98 15.12
N ASN A 413 -2.95 -0.05 15.35
CA ASN A 413 -3.07 1.30 14.80
C ASN A 413 -3.06 1.28 13.26
N ARG A 414 -2.22 0.45 12.63
CA ARG A 414 -2.26 0.27 11.16
C ARG A 414 -3.57 -0.35 10.69
N MET A 415 -4.15 -1.30 11.43
CA MET A 415 -5.48 -1.83 11.09
C MET A 415 -6.55 -0.74 11.17
N LYS A 416 -6.53 0.10 12.21
CA LYS A 416 -7.43 1.26 12.37
C LYS A 416 -7.30 2.20 11.18
N GLU A 417 -6.09 2.66 10.86
CA GLU A 417 -5.85 3.59 9.74
C GLU A 417 -6.32 3.01 8.39
N HIS A 418 -6.17 1.70 8.19
CA HIS A 418 -6.67 1.03 6.98
C HIS A 418 -8.20 0.97 6.94
N PHE A 419 -8.87 0.71 8.07
CA PHE A 419 -10.33 0.84 8.14
C PHE A 419 -10.76 2.27 7.76
N GLU A 420 -10.16 3.28 8.38
CA GLU A 420 -10.47 4.70 8.12
C GLU A 420 -10.29 5.05 6.62
N HIS A 421 -9.19 4.60 6.01
CA HIS A 421 -8.95 4.78 4.59
C HIS A 421 -10.05 4.14 3.73
N TYR A 422 -10.38 2.87 3.97
CA TYR A 422 -11.38 2.16 3.16
C TYR A 422 -12.80 2.66 3.41
N ILE A 423 -13.13 3.11 4.62
CA ILE A 423 -14.41 3.75 4.93
C ILE A 423 -14.51 5.09 4.18
N ALA A 424 -13.46 5.91 4.19
CA ALA A 424 -13.47 7.22 3.54
C ALA A 424 -13.68 7.15 2.02
N ILE A 425 -13.23 6.06 1.36
CA ILE A 425 -13.43 5.85 -0.08
C ILE A 425 -14.64 4.97 -0.41
N ALA A 426 -15.30 4.38 0.59
CA ALA A 426 -16.51 3.59 0.41
C ALA A 426 -17.71 4.53 0.21
N ASN A 427 -18.13 4.69 -1.05
CA ASN A 427 -19.34 5.45 -1.37
C ASN A 427 -20.59 4.64 -1.00
N ASN A 428 -21.61 5.32 -0.47
CA ASN A 428 -22.95 4.77 -0.21
C ASN A 428 -23.04 3.63 0.83
N VAL A 429 -22.06 3.49 1.73
CA VAL A 429 -22.10 2.52 2.84
C VAL A 429 -22.06 3.26 4.18
N THR A 430 -22.98 2.93 5.08
CA THR A 430 -22.95 3.42 6.47
C THR A 430 -22.19 2.42 7.34
N VAL A 431 -21.24 2.90 8.13
CA VAL A 431 -20.44 2.03 9.00
C VAL A 431 -20.68 2.42 10.45
N TYR A 432 -20.91 1.44 11.32
CA TYR A 432 -21.04 1.65 12.76
C TYR A 432 -20.02 0.83 13.52
N ASN A 433 -19.42 1.42 14.55
CA ASN A 433 -18.60 0.71 15.51
C ASN A 433 -19.43 0.43 16.76
N THR A 434 -19.53 -0.84 17.17
CA THR A 434 -20.26 -1.22 18.40
C THR A 434 -19.31 -1.68 19.51
N SER A 435 -18.00 -1.63 19.26
CA SER A 435 -16.98 -2.26 20.09
C SER A 435 -16.62 -1.36 21.28
N LYS A 436 -17.39 -1.48 22.37
CA LYS A 436 -17.21 -0.73 23.62
C LYS A 436 -15.75 -0.81 24.12
N GLY A 437 -15.18 0.31 24.55
CA GLY A 437 -13.78 0.43 24.96
C GLY A 437 -12.75 0.23 23.83
N GLY A 438 -13.19 -0.02 22.59
CA GLY A 438 -12.33 -0.11 21.42
C GLY A 438 -11.88 1.24 20.90
N ALA A 439 -10.82 1.25 20.10
CA ALA A 439 -10.35 2.40 19.35
C ALA A 439 -11.50 3.08 18.59
N ARG A 440 -11.54 4.40 18.67
CA ARG A 440 -12.35 5.20 17.75
C ARG A 440 -11.80 4.99 16.33
N ILE A 441 -12.69 4.76 15.36
CA ILE A 441 -12.36 4.59 13.95
C ILE A 441 -13.08 5.69 13.19
N ASP A 442 -12.35 6.62 12.57
CA ASP A 442 -12.95 7.71 11.81
C ASP A 442 -13.79 7.17 10.64
N GLY A 443 -14.99 7.73 10.49
CA GLY A 443 -16.02 7.26 9.54
C GLY A 443 -16.93 6.13 10.06
N ALA A 444 -16.64 5.56 11.24
CA ALA A 444 -17.48 4.56 11.90
C ALA A 444 -17.91 5.03 13.31
N PRO A 445 -18.94 5.89 13.42
CA PRO A 445 -19.40 6.37 14.72
C PRO A 445 -19.82 5.23 15.65
N PHE A 446 -19.62 5.46 16.94
CA PHE A 446 -20.00 4.49 17.96
C PHE A 446 -21.50 4.51 18.23
N ILE A 447 -22.11 3.33 18.17
CA ILE A 447 -23.51 3.09 18.54
C ILE A 447 -23.56 1.71 19.23
N PRO A 448 -24.18 1.55 20.41
CA PRO A 448 -24.36 0.23 21.03
C PRO A 448 -25.09 -0.74 20.10
N LEU A 449 -24.71 -2.02 20.08
CA LEU A 449 -25.32 -3.01 19.18
C LEU A 449 -26.82 -3.16 19.43
N GLU A 450 -27.27 -3.08 20.68
CA GLU A 450 -28.70 -3.05 21.06
C GLU A 450 -29.46 -1.92 20.33
N GLN A 451 -28.86 -0.73 20.28
CA GLN A 451 -29.46 0.41 19.58
C GLN A 451 -29.46 0.18 18.06
N VAL A 452 -28.41 -0.43 17.49
CA VAL A 452 -28.40 -0.81 16.08
C VAL A 452 -29.52 -1.81 15.77
N ILE A 453 -29.75 -2.81 16.63
CA ILE A 453 -30.86 -3.77 16.50
C ILE A 453 -32.21 -3.04 16.47
N HIS A 454 -32.41 -2.11 17.41
CA HIS A 454 -33.66 -1.36 17.54
C HIS A 454 -33.90 -0.36 16.39
N ASP A 455 -32.87 0.41 15.99
CA ASP A 455 -33.02 1.55 15.11
C ASP A 455 -32.76 1.20 13.63
N CYS A 456 -31.90 0.21 13.37
CA CYS A 456 -31.36 -0.04 12.03
C CYS A 456 -31.75 -1.38 11.42
N LEU A 457 -32.04 -2.40 12.22
CA LEU A 457 -32.27 -3.78 11.74
C LEU A 457 -33.76 -4.17 11.64
N LYS A 458 -34.68 -3.23 11.89
CA LYS A 458 -36.12 -3.47 11.70
C LYS A 458 -36.44 -3.50 10.20
N LYS A 459 -36.82 -4.68 9.68
CA LYS A 459 -37.30 -5.01 8.30
C LYS A 459 -36.29 -5.61 7.31
N ASP A 460 -35.05 -5.87 7.71
CA ASP A 460 -34.07 -6.55 6.85
C ASP A 460 -34.24 -8.08 6.99
N SER A 461 -35.05 -8.75 6.15
CA SER A 461 -35.07 -10.22 6.12
C SER A 461 -33.95 -10.73 5.20
N ILE A 462 -33.01 -11.50 5.74
CA ILE A 462 -31.95 -12.12 4.95
C ILE A 462 -32.45 -13.39 4.22
N GLU A 463 -31.92 -13.62 3.02
CA GLU A 463 -32.17 -14.84 2.24
C GLU A 463 -31.00 -15.80 2.44
N VAL A 464 -31.32 -17.07 2.71
CA VAL A 464 -30.34 -18.09 3.14
C VAL A 464 -29.72 -18.85 1.97
N GLU A 465 -30.28 -18.75 0.76
CA GLU A 465 -29.92 -19.60 -0.40
C GLU A 465 -28.85 -19.01 -1.33
N TRP A 466 -28.12 -17.99 -0.91
CA TRP A 466 -27.08 -17.35 -1.73
C TRP A 466 -25.88 -18.28 -2.05
N LEU A 467 -25.76 -19.42 -1.37
CA LEU A 467 -24.68 -20.41 -1.54
C LEU A 467 -24.85 -21.35 -2.74
N SER A 468 -25.97 -21.29 -3.46
CA SER A 468 -26.37 -22.29 -4.47
C SER A 468 -25.72 -22.14 -5.86
N GLN A 469 -24.79 -21.21 -6.04
CA GLN A 469 -24.21 -20.90 -7.35
C GLN A 469 -22.97 -21.75 -7.65
N ASN A 470 -22.80 -22.09 -8.93
CA ASN A 470 -21.65 -22.87 -9.42
C ASN A 470 -20.49 -21.95 -9.83
N ASN A 471 -19.29 -22.54 -9.84
CA ASN A 471 -18.11 -21.92 -10.42
C ASN A 471 -18.24 -21.84 -11.95
N ASN A 472 -17.90 -20.68 -12.54
CA ASN A 472 -17.99 -20.42 -13.98
C ASN A 472 -16.66 -20.54 -14.76
N TYR A 473 -15.56 -20.98 -14.14
CA TYR A 473 -14.27 -21.13 -14.81
C TYR A 473 -14.21 -22.39 -15.70
N SER A 474 -13.72 -22.24 -16.93
CA SER A 474 -13.46 -23.35 -17.84
C SER A 474 -12.21 -24.12 -17.41
N LYS A 475 -12.41 -25.34 -16.95
CA LYS A 475 -11.32 -26.27 -16.63
C LYS A 475 -10.36 -26.49 -17.81
N GLU A 476 -10.89 -26.62 -19.02
CA GLU A 476 -10.07 -26.78 -20.23
C GLU A 476 -9.18 -25.56 -20.47
N GLU A 477 -9.74 -24.36 -20.33
CA GLU A 477 -9.00 -23.12 -20.53
C GLU A 477 -7.90 -22.93 -19.47
N VAL A 478 -8.23 -23.17 -18.20
CA VAL A 478 -7.29 -23.11 -17.08
C VAL A 478 -6.16 -24.12 -17.26
N TYR A 479 -6.47 -25.36 -17.67
CA TYR A 479 -5.48 -26.38 -17.96
C TYR A 479 -4.56 -25.96 -19.12
N LYS A 480 -5.13 -25.48 -20.23
CA LYS A 480 -4.37 -24.98 -21.39
C LYS A 480 -3.45 -23.81 -21.02
N LYS A 481 -3.93 -22.85 -20.24
CA LYS A 481 -3.13 -21.72 -19.74
C LYS A 481 -2.01 -22.18 -18.82
N THR A 482 -2.28 -23.16 -17.96
CA THR A 482 -1.28 -23.77 -17.08
C THR A 482 -0.18 -24.46 -17.90
N LEU A 483 -0.53 -25.22 -18.95
CA LEU A 483 0.45 -25.81 -19.87
C LEU A 483 1.28 -24.74 -20.61
N ASN A 484 0.65 -23.65 -21.06
CA ASN A 484 1.37 -22.55 -21.72
C ASN A 484 2.33 -21.84 -20.76
N LEU A 485 1.92 -21.64 -19.50
CA LEU A 485 2.76 -21.11 -18.45
C LEU A 485 3.97 -22.04 -18.20
N TYR A 486 3.72 -23.34 -18.09
CA TYR A 486 4.77 -24.34 -17.93
C TYR A 486 5.74 -24.38 -19.11
N LYS A 487 5.27 -24.26 -20.37
CA LYS A 487 6.16 -24.12 -21.54
C LYS A 487 6.99 -22.82 -21.51
N ALA A 488 6.42 -21.73 -21.01
CA ALA A 488 7.15 -20.46 -20.87
C ALA A 488 8.34 -20.55 -19.90
N LYS A 489 8.33 -21.49 -18.95
CA LYS A 489 9.48 -21.84 -18.09
C LYS A 489 10.69 -22.24 -18.91
N ASP A 490 10.51 -23.09 -19.93
CA ASP A 490 11.64 -23.61 -20.70
C ASP A 490 12.27 -22.51 -21.56
N GLN A 491 11.44 -21.61 -22.10
CA GLN A 491 11.93 -20.39 -22.75
C GLN A 491 12.71 -19.51 -21.77
N LEU A 492 12.26 -19.38 -20.52
CA LEU A 492 12.98 -18.65 -19.48
C LEU A 492 14.33 -19.31 -19.15
N LYS A 493 14.39 -20.64 -19.01
CA LYS A 493 15.64 -21.39 -18.81
C LYS A 493 16.67 -21.09 -19.91
N LEU A 494 16.23 -21.04 -21.18
CA LEU A 494 17.10 -20.69 -22.31
C LEU A 494 17.61 -19.23 -22.23
N LEU A 495 16.70 -18.28 -21.97
CA LEU A 495 17.07 -16.85 -21.86
C LEU A 495 18.07 -16.59 -20.73
N LEU A 496 17.96 -17.31 -19.60
CA LEU A 496 18.89 -17.22 -18.48
C LEU A 496 20.29 -17.70 -18.88
N ARG A 497 20.38 -18.84 -19.57
CA ARG A 497 21.65 -19.37 -20.09
C ARG A 497 22.31 -18.39 -21.07
N ASP A 498 21.54 -17.83 -21.99
CA ASP A 498 22.05 -16.87 -22.97
C ASP A 498 22.61 -15.60 -22.30
N VAL A 499 21.88 -15.03 -21.34
CA VAL A 499 22.31 -13.84 -20.60
C VAL A 499 23.56 -14.13 -19.75
N GLN A 500 23.60 -15.25 -19.03
CA GLN A 500 24.75 -15.60 -18.21
C GLN A 500 26.00 -15.83 -19.08
N GLY A 501 25.84 -16.47 -20.23
CA GLY A 501 26.90 -16.63 -21.23
C GLY A 501 27.40 -15.27 -21.76
N LEU A 502 26.50 -14.32 -22.03
CA LEU A 502 26.89 -12.97 -22.43
C LEU A 502 27.68 -12.24 -21.34
N ILE A 503 27.26 -12.32 -20.07
CA ILE A 503 28.01 -11.71 -18.95
C ILE A 503 29.41 -12.30 -18.86
N ASN A 504 29.55 -13.63 -18.87
CA ASN A 504 30.85 -14.30 -18.77
C ASN A 504 31.77 -13.91 -19.93
N THR A 505 31.28 -13.94 -21.16
CA THR A 505 32.10 -13.56 -22.31
C THR A 505 32.42 -12.07 -22.35
N CYS A 506 31.65 -11.19 -21.69
CA CYS A 506 32.01 -9.77 -21.56
C CYS A 506 33.27 -9.60 -20.69
N LYS A 507 33.42 -10.38 -19.61
CA LYS A 507 34.60 -10.32 -18.72
C LYS A 507 35.89 -10.73 -19.43
N GLU A 508 35.79 -11.69 -20.34
CA GLU A 508 36.94 -12.23 -21.09
C GLU A 508 37.32 -11.36 -22.31
N THR A 509 36.45 -10.43 -22.74
CA THR A 509 36.67 -9.64 -23.95
C THR A 509 37.53 -8.41 -23.65
N ILE A 510 38.61 -8.22 -24.43
CA ILE A 510 39.49 -7.04 -24.29
C ILE A 510 38.99 -5.85 -25.13
N GLN A 511 38.39 -6.11 -26.29
CA GLN A 511 38.00 -5.07 -27.25
C GLN A 511 36.69 -4.37 -26.86
N LEU A 512 36.77 -3.06 -26.54
CA LEU A 512 35.64 -2.25 -26.05
C LEU A 512 34.41 -2.25 -26.98
N GLN A 513 34.60 -2.08 -28.29
CA GLN A 513 33.50 -2.09 -29.27
C GLN A 513 32.72 -3.41 -29.28
N THR A 514 33.40 -4.52 -28.96
CA THR A 514 32.78 -5.84 -28.88
C THR A 514 31.98 -5.99 -27.58
N ILE A 515 32.49 -5.45 -26.46
CA ILE A 515 31.76 -5.38 -25.18
C ILE A 515 30.48 -4.57 -25.35
N GLU A 516 30.52 -3.39 -25.96
CA GLU A 516 29.34 -2.55 -26.18
C GLU A 516 28.24 -3.27 -26.96
N LYS A 517 28.60 -3.98 -28.04
CA LYS A 517 27.65 -4.80 -28.82
C LYS A 517 27.02 -5.90 -27.96
N LYS A 518 27.80 -6.56 -27.11
CA LYS A 518 27.31 -7.58 -26.19
C LYS A 518 26.40 -6.99 -25.11
N LEU A 519 26.69 -5.80 -24.59
CA LEU A 519 25.82 -5.10 -23.64
C LEU A 519 24.45 -4.74 -24.25
N VAL A 520 24.42 -4.33 -25.53
CA VAL A 520 23.16 -4.12 -26.26
C VAL A 520 22.37 -5.42 -26.41
N GLN A 521 23.05 -6.55 -26.66
CA GLN A 521 22.41 -7.87 -26.70
C GLN A 521 21.88 -8.29 -25.33
N PHE A 522 22.67 -8.08 -24.27
CA PHE A 522 22.27 -8.30 -22.89
C PHE A 522 20.96 -7.57 -22.56
N ASP A 523 20.87 -6.28 -22.86
CA ASP A 523 19.64 -5.49 -22.62
C ASP A 523 18.43 -6.07 -23.37
N LYS A 524 18.62 -6.53 -24.61
CA LYS A 524 17.57 -7.16 -25.41
C LYS A 524 17.08 -8.47 -24.80
N ILE A 525 17.98 -9.34 -24.36
CA ILE A 525 17.61 -10.63 -23.77
C ILE A 525 17.02 -10.42 -22.37
N PHE A 526 17.59 -9.53 -21.56
CA PHE A 526 17.05 -9.19 -20.25
C PHE A 526 15.63 -8.59 -20.35
N LYS A 527 15.36 -7.78 -21.38
CA LYS A 527 13.99 -7.32 -21.68
C LYS A 527 13.04 -8.48 -21.96
N LYS A 528 13.48 -9.52 -22.68
CA LYS A 528 12.67 -10.74 -22.92
C LYS A 528 12.40 -11.51 -21.62
N ILE A 529 13.40 -11.64 -20.73
CA ILE A 529 13.21 -12.23 -19.40
C ILE A 529 12.11 -11.49 -18.64
N ARG A 530 12.17 -10.14 -18.62
CA ARG A 530 11.22 -9.31 -17.87
C ARG A 530 9.76 -9.40 -18.33
N VAL A 531 9.52 -9.84 -19.56
CA VAL A 531 8.16 -10.02 -20.13
C VAL A 531 7.78 -11.48 -20.30
N ASN A 532 8.63 -12.42 -19.92
CA ASN A 532 8.31 -13.84 -19.96
C ASN A 532 7.17 -14.15 -18.97
N ASN A 533 6.18 -14.93 -19.40
CA ASN A 533 4.98 -15.20 -18.59
C ASN A 533 5.29 -15.97 -17.31
N TYR A 534 6.20 -16.95 -17.34
CA TYR A 534 6.59 -17.69 -16.13
C TYR A 534 7.32 -16.79 -15.14
N TYR A 535 8.23 -15.95 -15.64
CA TYR A 535 8.93 -14.97 -14.82
C TYR A 535 7.96 -13.97 -14.19
N THR A 536 7.04 -13.39 -14.96
CA THR A 536 6.12 -12.35 -14.47
C THR A 536 5.06 -12.89 -13.50
N THR A 537 4.59 -14.12 -13.72
CA THR A 537 3.49 -14.76 -12.98
C THR A 537 3.99 -15.47 -11.71
N ILE A 538 5.14 -16.15 -11.78
CA ILE A 538 5.64 -17.03 -10.71
C ILE A 538 6.89 -16.43 -10.06
N ILE A 539 7.94 -16.17 -10.84
CA ILE A 539 9.26 -15.86 -10.25
C ILE A 539 9.33 -14.45 -9.66
N ARG A 540 9.00 -13.42 -10.44
CA ARG A 540 9.07 -12.01 -10.04
C ARG A 540 8.29 -11.74 -8.74
N PRO A 541 7.08 -12.29 -8.53
CA PRO A 541 6.38 -12.20 -7.25
C PRO A 541 7.13 -12.80 -6.05
N MET A 542 7.98 -13.82 -6.26
CA MET A 542 8.79 -14.45 -5.21
C MET A 542 10.13 -13.74 -4.93
N ILE A 543 10.58 -12.87 -5.83
CA ILE A 543 11.84 -12.12 -5.70
C ILE A 543 11.61 -10.60 -5.79
N ARG A 544 10.50 -10.11 -5.23
CA ARG A 544 10.12 -8.68 -5.26
C ARG A 544 11.20 -7.80 -4.65
N PHE A 545 11.73 -8.21 -3.49
CA PHE A 545 12.80 -7.49 -2.82
C PHE A 545 14.04 -7.37 -3.72
N GLN A 546 14.53 -8.48 -4.27
CA GLN A 546 15.69 -8.52 -5.16
C GLN A 546 15.44 -7.67 -6.43
N THR A 547 14.21 -7.69 -6.96
CA THR A 547 13.82 -6.90 -8.13
C THR A 547 13.89 -5.39 -7.83
N GLU A 548 13.44 -4.97 -6.65
CA GLU A 548 13.55 -3.57 -6.21
C GLU A 548 15.02 -3.16 -6.00
N GLN A 549 15.85 -4.03 -5.42
CA GLN A 549 17.27 -3.75 -5.26
C GLN A 549 17.99 -3.63 -6.61
N LEU A 550 17.72 -4.55 -7.54
CA LEU A 550 18.28 -4.48 -8.89
C LEU A 550 17.86 -3.20 -9.61
N ALA A 551 16.60 -2.76 -9.47
CA ALA A 551 16.15 -1.52 -10.08
C ALA A 551 16.93 -0.29 -9.58
N LYS A 552 17.30 -0.25 -8.30
CA LYS A 552 18.14 0.80 -7.71
C LYS A 552 19.56 0.76 -8.28
N GLN A 553 20.17 -0.42 -8.36
CA GLN A 553 21.54 -0.56 -8.89
C GLN A 553 21.60 -0.33 -10.40
N SER A 554 20.59 -0.74 -11.16
CA SER A 554 20.52 -0.56 -12.61
C SER A 554 20.63 0.91 -13.04
N LYS A 555 20.07 1.85 -12.26
CA LYS A 555 20.25 3.30 -12.52
C LYS A 555 21.72 3.71 -12.43
N LYS A 556 22.43 3.26 -11.39
CA LYS A 556 23.86 3.54 -11.18
C LYS A 556 24.72 2.91 -12.26
N ILE A 557 24.42 1.67 -12.65
CA ILE A 557 25.12 0.94 -13.73
C ILE A 557 24.94 1.65 -15.08
N LYS A 558 23.75 2.20 -15.35
CA LYS A 558 23.51 2.96 -16.58
C LYS A 558 24.32 4.25 -16.66
N ALA A 559 24.50 4.94 -15.54
CA ALA A 559 25.30 6.16 -15.43
C ALA A 559 26.82 5.91 -15.44
N GLU A 560 27.27 4.66 -15.27
CA GLU A 560 28.69 4.31 -15.30
C GLU A 560 29.26 4.49 -16.71
N THR A 561 30.31 5.32 -16.79
CA THR A 561 31.02 5.64 -18.03
C THR A 561 32.19 4.71 -18.30
N ASP A 562 32.81 4.14 -17.25
CA ASP A 562 33.85 3.14 -17.42
C ASP A 562 33.24 1.79 -17.79
N ILE A 563 33.48 1.34 -19.01
CA ILE A 563 32.91 0.10 -19.57
C ILE A 563 33.35 -1.14 -18.76
N LYS A 564 34.58 -1.19 -18.25
CA LYS A 564 35.06 -2.33 -17.47
C LYS A 564 34.36 -2.39 -16.11
N ASN A 565 34.30 -1.27 -15.41
CA ASN A 565 33.56 -1.15 -14.15
C ASN A 565 32.07 -1.44 -14.34
N LYS A 566 31.50 -1.03 -15.48
CA LYS A 566 30.11 -1.33 -15.84
C LYS A 566 29.89 -2.84 -16.00
N VAL A 567 30.80 -3.55 -16.67
CA VAL A 567 30.73 -5.01 -16.81
C VAL A 567 30.85 -5.70 -15.45
N GLU A 568 31.77 -5.27 -14.59
CA GLU A 568 31.91 -5.80 -13.22
C GLU A 568 30.63 -5.60 -12.41
N LYS A 569 30.06 -4.39 -12.41
CA LYS A 569 28.79 -4.13 -11.72
C LYS A 569 27.62 -4.91 -12.33
N ILE A 570 27.58 -5.11 -13.64
CA ILE A 570 26.57 -5.97 -14.27
C ILE A 570 26.71 -7.40 -13.75
N ASP A 571 27.93 -7.94 -13.76
CA ASP A 571 28.18 -9.28 -13.26
C ASP A 571 27.76 -9.46 -11.80
N THR A 572 28.17 -8.54 -10.92
CA THR A 572 27.79 -8.61 -9.50
C THR A 572 26.27 -8.53 -9.33
N TYR A 573 25.64 -7.45 -9.79
CA TYR A 573 24.24 -7.19 -9.43
C TYR A 573 23.24 -7.97 -10.29
N PHE A 574 23.48 -8.11 -11.60
CA PHE A 574 22.61 -8.91 -12.45
C PHE A 574 22.92 -10.40 -12.31
N GLY A 575 24.18 -10.81 -12.11
CA GLY A 575 24.52 -12.21 -11.86
C GLY A 575 23.80 -12.76 -10.63
N GLU A 576 23.90 -12.10 -9.47
CA GLU A 576 23.16 -12.46 -8.26
C GLU A 576 21.64 -12.55 -8.52
N TYR A 577 21.09 -11.59 -9.25
CA TYR A 577 19.67 -11.58 -9.59
C TYR A 577 19.25 -12.75 -10.49
N LEU A 578 20.07 -13.12 -11.46
CA LEU A 578 19.81 -14.24 -12.38
C LEU A 578 19.89 -15.58 -11.64
N THR A 579 20.86 -15.73 -10.74
CA THR A 579 20.95 -16.89 -9.84
C THR A 579 19.69 -17.03 -8.99
N GLU A 580 19.16 -15.92 -8.45
CA GLU A 580 17.90 -15.95 -7.72
C GLU A 580 16.72 -16.39 -8.62
N ILE A 581 16.65 -15.97 -9.88
CA ILE A 581 15.63 -16.45 -10.81
C ILE A 581 15.76 -17.96 -11.01
N GLU A 582 16.97 -18.47 -11.27
CA GLU A 582 17.22 -19.89 -11.54
C GLU A 582 16.90 -20.79 -10.33
N ASN A 583 17.27 -20.36 -9.13
CA ASN A 583 16.95 -21.05 -7.88
C ASN A 583 15.43 -21.16 -7.70
N HIS A 584 14.69 -20.07 -7.91
CA HIS A 584 13.23 -20.08 -7.75
C HIS A 584 12.54 -20.87 -8.86
N LEU A 585 13.08 -20.83 -10.08
CA LEU A 585 12.55 -21.61 -11.21
C LEU A 585 12.61 -23.12 -10.91
N THR A 586 13.74 -23.60 -10.40
CA THR A 586 13.89 -25.00 -9.97
C THR A 586 12.97 -25.33 -8.79
N PHE A 587 12.87 -24.41 -7.82
CA PHE A 587 12.03 -24.59 -6.64
C PHE A 587 10.53 -24.67 -6.96
N THR A 588 10.03 -23.89 -7.93
CA THR A 588 8.60 -23.84 -8.26
C THR A 588 8.14 -24.90 -9.25
N GLU A 589 9.07 -25.56 -9.96
CA GLU A 589 8.77 -26.55 -10.98
C GLU A 589 7.84 -27.68 -10.46
N PRO A 590 8.11 -28.32 -9.30
CA PRO A 590 7.24 -29.39 -8.79
C PRO A 590 5.81 -28.95 -8.47
N TYR A 591 5.63 -27.72 -8.00
CA TYR A 591 4.29 -27.19 -7.64
C TYR A 591 3.42 -26.95 -8.87
N VAL A 592 4.02 -26.53 -9.99
CA VAL A 592 3.29 -26.33 -11.25
C VAL A 592 3.00 -27.68 -11.92
N GLU A 593 3.89 -28.65 -11.80
CA GLU A 593 3.65 -30.03 -12.26
C GLU A 593 2.48 -30.68 -11.52
N GLU A 594 2.46 -30.56 -10.19
CA GLU A 594 1.35 -31.02 -9.36
C GLU A 594 0.02 -30.34 -9.76
N LEU A 595 0.04 -29.04 -10.05
CA LEU A 595 -1.15 -28.34 -10.54
C LEU A 595 -1.64 -28.90 -11.89
N ILE A 596 -0.73 -29.16 -12.84
CA ILE A 596 -1.06 -29.77 -14.13
C ILE A 596 -1.70 -31.14 -13.91
N GLU A 597 -1.11 -31.97 -13.04
CA GLU A 597 -1.67 -33.28 -12.70
C GLU A 597 -3.06 -33.18 -12.08
N ALA A 598 -3.26 -32.28 -11.12
CA ALA A 598 -4.54 -32.07 -10.46
C ALA A 598 -5.63 -31.63 -11.45
N LEU A 599 -5.29 -30.75 -12.40
CA LEU A 599 -6.22 -30.31 -13.43
C LEU A 599 -6.51 -31.41 -14.48
N ASN A 600 -5.61 -32.37 -14.66
CA ASN A 600 -5.78 -33.48 -15.60
C ASN A 600 -6.64 -34.63 -15.03
N LYS A 601 -6.51 -34.93 -13.72
CA LYS A 601 -7.05 -36.17 -13.10
C LYS A 601 -8.59 -36.28 -13.03
N ASP A 602 -9.35 -35.18 -13.07
CA ASP A 602 -10.82 -35.25 -13.01
C ASP A 602 -11.48 -35.30 -14.41
N GLY A 603 -10.85 -35.98 -15.38
CA GLY A 603 -11.23 -36.01 -16.80
C GLY A 603 -11.65 -37.38 -17.34
N ASP A 604 -11.69 -38.41 -16.50
CA ASP A 604 -12.19 -39.76 -16.83
C ASP A 604 -13.53 -40.05 -16.12
#